data_AF-A0A2G9SAP9-F1
#
_entry.id   AF-A0A2G9SAP9-F1
#
_cell.length_a   1.000
_cell.length_b   1.000
_cell.length_c   1.000
_cell.angle_alpha   90.00
_cell.angle_beta   90.00
_cell.angle_gamma   90.00
#
_symmetry.space_group_name_H-M   'P 1'
#
loop_
_entity.id
_entity.type
_entity.pdbx_description
1 polymer ?
#
loop_
_entity_poly.entity_id
_entity_poly.type
_entity_poly.pdbx_seq_one_letter_code
_entity_poly.pdbx_strand_id
1 'polypeptide(L)'
;MNFDRPNCAAIAVTSIAGLCSDRCGGWSARFNGIQYFNVPNKAGFRWEHEVVLTDMDGTLTGKTGAKVVPASGLLDPSQCSQRSDWSAGFPGFVCNSTVSFHRLAFNNPSPSSLLWKDVIISNSFGLSVVPCLPKRLTHPNGWMALLPNANSFNWYFRNVDFITNISYTSTFYGFKSEDYVMISHNLTQQPDMFQIIDVRNGSTELLTYNNNTNGDWYFNDNTTTLTYLVSGKRKIRRRAVAGMLDTALSNTNVNLLVYQCYFKNCIPPPPPPPPTKAPTPSKYE
;
A
#
# COMPACT_ATOMS: atom_id res chain seq x y z
N MET A 1 -18.63 26.90 14.99
CA MET A 1 -17.49 27.63 15.60
C MET A 1 -16.84 28.48 14.51
N ASN A 2 -16.37 29.68 14.85
CA ASN A 2 -15.74 30.60 13.90
C ASN A 2 -14.23 30.30 13.78
N PHE A 3 -13.71 30.16 12.55
CA PHE A 3 -12.29 29.89 12.26
C PHE A 3 -11.72 30.92 11.27
N ASP A 4 -12.14 32.19 11.40
CA ASP A 4 -11.82 33.30 10.49
C ASP A 4 -10.36 33.80 10.50
N ARG A 5 -9.50 33.26 11.35
CA ARG A 5 -8.10 33.68 11.42
C ARG A 5 -7.26 32.99 10.31
N PRO A 6 -6.31 33.69 9.67
CA PRO A 6 -5.53 33.17 8.55
C PRO A 6 -4.80 31.85 8.82
N ASN A 7 -4.34 31.65 10.07
CA ASN A 7 -3.57 30.47 10.48
C ASN A 7 -4.42 29.38 11.16
N CYS A 8 -5.75 29.54 11.17
CA CYS A 8 -6.67 28.56 11.74
C CYS A 8 -7.31 27.74 10.63
N ALA A 9 -7.58 26.47 10.91
CA ALA A 9 -8.38 25.60 10.07
C ALA A 9 -9.44 24.88 10.92
N ALA A 10 -10.63 24.67 10.34
CA ALA A 10 -11.73 24.03 11.08
C ALA A 10 -11.51 22.53 11.30
N ILE A 11 -10.85 21.86 10.36
CA ILE A 11 -10.54 20.43 10.43
C ILE A 11 -9.01 20.27 10.49
N ALA A 12 -8.54 19.53 11.49
CA ALA A 12 -7.16 19.09 11.59
C ALA A 12 -7.13 17.61 11.97
N VAL A 13 -6.04 16.93 11.62
CA VAL A 13 -5.86 15.50 11.91
C VAL A 13 -5.12 15.36 13.23
N THR A 14 -5.59 14.44 14.08
CA THR A 14 -4.98 14.20 15.39
C THR A 14 -3.49 13.84 15.30
N SER A 15 -2.78 14.08 16.39
CA SER A 15 -1.41 13.63 16.59
C SER A 15 -1.34 12.86 17.91
N ILE A 16 -0.57 11.78 17.93
CA ILE A 16 -0.39 10.97 19.14
C ILE A 16 1.04 11.20 19.61
N ALA A 17 1.20 11.99 20.67
CA ALA A 17 2.50 12.30 21.23
C ALA A 17 3.30 11.02 21.52
N GLY A 18 4.57 11.01 21.14
CA GLY A 18 5.46 9.86 21.33
C GLY A 18 5.27 8.71 20.32
N LEU A 19 4.19 8.70 19.53
CA LEU A 19 3.88 7.68 18.53
C LEU A 19 3.69 8.31 17.14
N CYS A 20 2.51 8.85 16.85
CA CYS A 20 2.16 9.31 15.51
C CYS A 20 2.07 10.84 15.43
N SER A 21 3.22 11.52 15.43
CA SER A 21 3.30 12.99 15.33
C SER A 21 3.81 13.50 13.99
N ASP A 22 4.68 12.73 13.32
CA ASP A 22 5.30 13.10 12.05
C ASP A 22 4.79 12.21 10.91
N ARG A 23 4.40 12.84 9.79
CA ARG A 23 3.90 12.23 8.54
C ARG A 23 3.10 10.96 8.79
N CYS A 24 2.04 11.09 9.58
CA CYS A 24 1.16 10.03 10.04
C CYS A 24 -0.25 10.13 9.45
N GLY A 25 -1.02 9.04 9.54
CA GLY A 25 -2.43 9.04 9.15
C GLY A 25 -2.77 8.01 8.08
N GLY A 26 -3.32 8.49 6.97
CA GLY A 26 -3.84 7.68 5.85
C GLY A 26 -5.21 7.10 6.13
N TRP A 27 -5.91 7.57 7.17
CA TRP A 27 -7.22 7.07 7.53
C TRP A 27 -8.32 7.91 6.90
N SER A 28 -9.50 7.31 6.75
CA SER A 28 -10.68 7.99 6.23
C SER A 28 -11.58 8.47 7.37
N ALA A 29 -12.16 9.66 7.22
CA ALA A 29 -13.17 10.20 8.12
C ALA A 29 -14.41 10.59 7.31
N ARG A 30 -15.59 10.23 7.80
CA ARG A 30 -16.88 10.53 7.16
C ARG A 30 -17.53 11.74 7.81
N PHE A 31 -18.02 12.65 6.99
CA PHE A 31 -18.65 13.90 7.42
C PHE A 31 -20.10 13.95 6.91
N ASN A 32 -20.99 14.44 7.77
CA ASN A 32 -22.42 14.64 7.49
C ASN A 32 -22.89 15.81 8.36
N GLY A 33 -23.83 16.62 7.85
CA GLY A 33 -24.44 17.73 8.59
C GLY A 33 -23.49 18.90 8.86
N ILE A 34 -22.51 19.14 7.99
CA ILE A 34 -21.51 20.20 8.17
C ILE A 34 -22.10 21.55 7.79
N GLN A 35 -21.88 22.54 8.66
CA GLN A 35 -22.23 23.94 8.42
C GLN A 35 -21.01 24.80 8.70
N TYR A 36 -20.61 25.60 7.72
CA TYR A 36 -19.49 26.52 7.84
C TYR A 36 -19.98 27.91 8.26
N PHE A 37 -19.31 28.48 9.25
CA PHE A 37 -19.55 29.85 9.73
C PHE A 37 -18.20 30.56 9.79
N ASN A 38 -17.91 31.43 8.82
CA ASN A 38 -16.65 32.17 8.71
C ASN A 38 -15.41 31.26 8.80
N VAL A 39 -15.23 30.41 7.77
CA VAL A 39 -14.14 29.42 7.72
C VAL A 39 -13.37 29.58 6.40
N PRO A 40 -12.38 30.49 6.33
CA PRO A 40 -11.52 30.66 5.15
C PRO A 40 -10.69 29.41 4.85
N ASN A 41 -10.29 28.66 5.89
CA ASN A 41 -9.60 27.37 5.76
C ASN A 41 -10.44 26.25 6.41
N LYS A 42 -11.01 25.38 5.58
CA LYS A 42 -11.85 24.27 6.02
C LYS A 42 -11.05 23.12 6.61
N ALA A 43 -9.86 22.85 6.07
CA ALA A 43 -8.93 21.87 6.62
C ALA A 43 -7.49 22.33 6.56
N GLY A 44 -6.69 21.86 7.52
CA GLY A 44 -5.25 21.99 7.56
C GLY A 44 -4.59 20.62 7.47
N PHE A 45 -3.68 20.48 6.51
CA PHE A 45 -2.91 19.25 6.29
C PHE A 45 -1.43 19.49 6.60
N ARG A 46 -0.73 18.43 6.99
CA ARG A 46 0.70 18.42 7.34
C ARG A 46 1.55 17.74 6.27
N TRP A 47 0.98 16.82 5.49
CA TRP A 47 1.71 16.07 4.45
C TRP A 47 0.76 15.31 3.52
N GLU A 48 1.33 14.75 2.45
CA GLU A 48 0.65 14.11 1.31
C GLU A 48 -0.35 12.99 1.67
N HIS A 49 -0.04 12.11 2.64
CA HIS A 49 -0.84 10.89 2.90
C HIS A 49 -1.59 10.94 4.23
N GLU A 50 -2.00 12.13 4.66
CA GLU A 50 -2.48 12.33 6.02
C GLU A 50 -3.89 11.79 6.29
N VAL A 51 -4.85 12.06 5.41
CA VAL A 51 -6.26 11.75 5.67
C VAL A 51 -7.07 11.76 4.38
N VAL A 52 -8.19 11.04 4.39
CA VAL A 52 -9.25 11.14 3.38
C VAL A 52 -10.54 11.61 4.06
N LEU A 53 -10.94 12.85 3.82
CA LEU A 53 -12.22 13.37 4.31
C LEU A 53 -13.31 13.03 3.29
N THR A 54 -14.35 12.32 3.71
CA THR A 54 -15.44 11.89 2.83
C THR A 54 -16.70 12.67 3.13
N ASP A 55 -17.19 13.38 2.13
CA ASP A 55 -18.47 14.08 2.17
C ASP A 55 -19.61 13.08 1.93
N MET A 56 -20.42 12.78 2.95
CA MET A 56 -21.46 11.76 2.84
C MET A 56 -22.78 12.30 2.30
N ASP A 57 -23.05 13.60 2.45
CA ASP A 57 -24.34 14.22 2.17
C ASP A 57 -24.24 15.53 1.38
N GLY A 58 -23.02 15.94 1.00
CA GLY A 58 -22.76 17.16 0.25
C GLY A 58 -22.52 18.38 1.14
N THR A 59 -22.64 18.27 2.45
CA THR A 59 -22.51 19.41 3.37
C THR A 59 -21.05 19.82 3.60
N LEU A 60 -20.09 18.90 3.43
CA LEU A 60 -18.67 19.17 3.64
C LEU A 60 -18.06 19.98 2.48
N THR A 61 -18.38 19.61 1.23
CA THR A 61 -17.72 20.10 0.01
C THR A 61 -18.68 20.75 -0.98
N GLY A 62 -20.00 20.59 -0.77
CA GLY A 62 -21.04 20.93 -1.74
C GLY A 62 -21.37 19.79 -2.71
N LYS A 63 -20.72 18.62 -2.59
CA LYS A 63 -20.90 17.48 -3.50
C LYS A 63 -20.92 16.16 -2.74
N THR A 64 -22.07 15.49 -2.76
CA THR A 64 -22.25 14.19 -2.14
C THR A 64 -21.26 13.17 -2.69
N GLY A 65 -20.59 12.45 -1.79
CA GLY A 65 -19.61 11.41 -2.11
C GLY A 65 -18.22 11.95 -2.43
N ALA A 66 -18.01 13.26 -2.57
CA ALA A 66 -16.69 13.82 -2.85
C ALA A 66 -15.68 13.51 -1.74
N LYS A 67 -14.39 13.51 -2.11
CA LYS A 67 -13.28 13.27 -1.18
C LYS A 67 -12.40 14.50 -1.12
N VAL A 68 -11.97 14.89 0.08
CA VAL A 68 -10.90 15.86 0.28
C VAL A 68 -9.66 15.12 0.76
N VAL A 69 -8.54 15.36 0.09
CA VAL A 69 -7.23 14.76 0.38
C VAL A 69 -6.13 15.82 0.28
N PRO A 70 -4.98 15.63 0.95
CA PRO A 70 -3.80 16.42 0.65
C PRO A 70 -3.35 16.18 -0.81
N ALA A 71 -2.65 17.16 -1.38
CA ALA A 71 -2.13 17.06 -2.74
C ALA A 71 -1.11 15.91 -2.88
N SER A 72 -1.26 15.12 -3.94
CA SER A 72 -0.36 14.03 -4.27
C SER A 72 -0.14 13.98 -5.78
N GLY A 73 1.07 13.58 -6.20
CA GLY A 73 1.37 13.31 -7.60
C GLY A 73 0.62 12.08 -8.17
N LEU A 74 -0.02 11.28 -7.30
CA LEU A 74 -0.79 10.11 -7.70
C LEU A 74 -2.23 10.45 -8.13
N LEU A 75 -2.70 11.67 -7.91
CA LEU A 75 -4.08 12.05 -8.19
C LEU A 75 -4.32 12.25 -9.69
N ASP A 76 -5.44 11.75 -10.20
CA ASP A 76 -5.91 12.04 -11.55
C ASP A 76 -6.37 13.51 -11.63
N PRO A 77 -5.70 14.37 -12.42
CA PRO A 77 -6.05 15.78 -12.54
C PRO A 77 -7.42 16.03 -13.19
N SER A 78 -8.01 15.04 -13.86
CA SER A 78 -9.36 15.12 -14.42
C SER A 78 -10.46 14.90 -13.37
N GLN A 79 -10.14 14.20 -12.27
CA GLN A 79 -11.11 13.84 -11.22
C GLN A 79 -10.89 14.64 -9.93
N CYS A 80 -9.68 15.17 -9.72
CA CYS A 80 -9.27 15.88 -8.52
C CYS A 80 -8.73 17.27 -8.88
N SER A 81 -9.19 18.29 -8.16
CA SER A 81 -8.76 19.67 -8.36
C SER A 81 -8.29 20.30 -7.05
N GLN A 82 -7.23 21.12 -7.12
CA GLN A 82 -6.75 21.86 -5.95
C GLN A 82 -7.77 22.89 -5.52
N ARG A 83 -7.91 23.09 -4.21
CA ARG A 83 -8.85 24.03 -3.62
C ARG A 83 -8.20 24.81 -2.49
N SER A 84 -8.17 26.14 -2.62
CA SER A 84 -7.50 27.03 -1.67
C SER A 84 -8.11 26.96 -0.27
N ASP A 85 -9.43 26.76 -0.18
CA ASP A 85 -10.17 26.59 1.08
C ASP A 85 -9.81 25.31 1.85
N TRP A 86 -8.98 24.42 1.28
CA TRP A 86 -8.50 23.18 1.91
C TRP A 86 -6.98 23.12 2.04
N SER A 87 -6.28 24.23 1.77
CA SER A 87 -4.83 24.25 1.55
C SER A 87 -4.04 24.89 2.69
N ALA A 88 -4.54 24.85 3.93
CA ALA A 88 -3.79 25.34 5.07
C ALA A 88 -2.66 24.36 5.46
N GLY A 89 -1.43 24.84 5.57
CA GLY A 89 -0.24 24.05 5.92
C GLY A 89 0.33 23.20 4.77
N PHE A 90 -0.53 22.46 4.08
CA PHE A 90 -0.18 21.66 2.90
C PHE A 90 -1.34 21.72 1.89
N PRO A 91 -1.07 21.78 0.57
CA PRO A 91 -2.13 21.94 -0.43
C PRO A 91 -3.18 20.83 -0.37
N GLY A 92 -4.45 21.21 -0.53
CA GLY A 92 -5.60 20.30 -0.47
C GLY A 92 -6.34 20.19 -1.80
N PHE A 93 -6.80 18.99 -2.11
CA PHE A 93 -7.54 18.66 -3.32
C PHE A 93 -8.93 18.14 -2.98
N VAL A 94 -9.89 18.47 -3.84
CA VAL A 94 -11.23 17.87 -3.83
C VAL A 94 -11.37 16.99 -5.06
N CYS A 95 -11.55 15.70 -4.82
CA CYS A 95 -11.88 14.68 -5.80
C CYS A 95 -13.39 14.43 -5.83
N ASN A 96 -13.92 14.06 -6.99
CA ASN A 96 -15.33 13.72 -7.14
C ASN A 96 -15.68 12.37 -6.46
N SER A 97 -16.93 11.94 -6.61
CA SER A 97 -17.46 10.76 -5.92
C SER A 97 -17.01 9.41 -6.48
N THR A 98 -16.41 9.38 -7.68
CA THR A 98 -15.94 8.14 -8.31
C THR A 98 -14.56 7.72 -7.80
N VAL A 99 -13.81 8.64 -7.19
CA VAL A 99 -12.49 8.35 -6.63
C VAL A 99 -12.62 7.78 -5.21
N SER A 100 -12.00 6.62 -4.99
CA SER A 100 -11.79 6.03 -3.68
C SER A 100 -10.28 5.85 -3.41
N PHE A 101 -9.94 5.64 -2.15
CA PHE A 101 -8.55 5.58 -1.69
C PHE A 101 -8.37 4.42 -0.72
N HIS A 102 -7.17 3.85 -0.74
CA HIS A 102 -6.75 2.80 0.17
C HIS A 102 -5.49 3.20 0.90
N ARG A 103 -5.48 2.96 2.22
CA ARG A 103 -4.26 3.08 3.00
C ARG A 103 -3.40 1.86 2.73
N LEU A 104 -2.17 2.07 2.32
CA LEU A 104 -1.12 1.08 2.30
C LEU A 104 -0.23 1.31 3.52
N ALA A 105 0.08 0.27 4.29
CA ALA A 105 1.18 0.30 5.24
C ALA A 105 2.00 -0.99 5.14
N PHE A 106 3.32 -0.91 5.27
CA PHE A 106 4.21 -2.06 5.14
C PHE A 106 5.50 -1.87 5.93
N ASN A 107 6.15 -2.98 6.27
CA ASN A 107 7.43 -3.05 6.97
C ASN A 107 8.10 -4.43 6.75
N ASN A 108 9.14 -4.71 7.55
CA ASN A 108 9.92 -5.94 7.52
C ASN A 108 10.51 -6.26 6.13
N PRO A 109 11.20 -5.30 5.51
CA PRO A 109 11.76 -5.53 4.19
C PRO A 109 12.93 -6.51 4.26
N SER A 110 13.08 -7.34 3.23
CA SER A 110 14.31 -8.07 2.95
C SER A 110 14.77 -7.74 1.52
N PRO A 111 16.07 -7.48 1.28
CA PRO A 111 17.15 -7.44 2.27
C PRO A 111 17.01 -6.26 3.26
N SER A 112 17.66 -6.38 4.42
CA SER A 112 17.61 -5.36 5.49
C SER A 112 18.17 -4.00 5.06
N SER A 113 18.99 -3.96 4.00
CA SER A 113 19.49 -2.74 3.36
C SER A 113 18.40 -1.87 2.73
N LEU A 114 17.20 -2.41 2.54
CA LEU A 114 16.03 -1.65 2.10
C LEU A 114 15.40 -0.81 3.22
N LEU A 115 15.64 -1.19 4.49
CA LEU A 115 15.13 -0.46 5.64
C LEU A 115 15.68 0.97 5.62
N TRP A 116 14.85 1.94 6.01
CA TRP A 116 15.16 3.38 6.03
C TRP A 116 15.30 4.06 4.67
N LYS A 117 15.21 3.34 3.55
CA LYS A 117 15.12 3.97 2.23
C LYS A 117 13.74 4.56 1.99
N ASP A 118 13.69 5.63 1.20
CA ASP A 118 12.41 6.09 0.65
C ASP A 118 11.89 5.09 -0.37
N VAL A 119 10.57 4.91 -0.39
CA VAL A 119 9.88 4.17 -1.45
C VAL A 119 9.27 5.17 -2.41
N ILE A 120 9.46 4.92 -3.70
CA ILE A 120 8.77 5.64 -4.77
C ILE A 120 7.58 4.81 -5.19
N ILE A 121 6.41 5.43 -5.15
CA ILE A 121 5.18 4.90 -5.73
C ILE A 121 4.82 5.82 -6.88
N SER A 122 4.57 5.27 -8.06
CA SER A 122 4.19 6.06 -9.24
C SER A 122 3.09 5.40 -10.04
N ASN A 123 2.23 6.21 -10.65
CA ASN A 123 1.24 5.77 -11.62
C ASN A 123 1.38 6.59 -12.91
N SER A 124 0.38 6.53 -13.80
CA SER A 124 0.36 7.28 -15.06
C SER A 124 0.34 8.80 -14.90
N PHE A 125 -0.02 9.32 -13.72
CA PHE A 125 -0.17 10.76 -13.48
C PHE A 125 1.09 11.37 -12.86
N GLY A 126 1.80 10.62 -12.03
CA GLY A 126 2.99 11.11 -11.36
C GLY A 126 3.52 10.14 -10.32
N LEU A 127 4.29 10.68 -9.37
CA LEU A 127 4.95 9.91 -8.33
C LEU A 127 4.73 10.52 -6.94
N SER A 128 4.91 9.67 -5.94
CA SER A 128 4.93 10.02 -4.53
C SER A 128 6.17 9.43 -3.86
N VAL A 129 6.71 10.18 -2.90
CA VAL A 129 7.88 9.80 -2.11
C VAL A 129 7.43 9.42 -0.72
N VAL A 130 7.54 8.13 -0.38
CA VAL A 130 7.05 7.57 0.87
C VAL A 130 8.25 7.28 1.78
N PRO A 131 8.44 8.03 2.88
CA PRO A 131 9.56 7.79 3.78
C PRO A 131 9.30 6.64 4.75
N CYS A 132 10.37 5.95 5.14
CA CYS A 132 10.34 5.00 6.25
C CYS A 132 10.39 5.78 7.58
N LEU A 133 9.48 5.49 8.51
CA LEU A 133 9.47 6.14 9.82
C LEU A 133 9.46 5.11 10.96
N PRO A 134 10.13 5.41 12.08
CA PRO A 134 10.21 4.48 13.20
C PRO A 134 8.85 4.27 13.88
N LYS A 135 8.09 5.36 14.04
CA LYS A 135 6.90 5.41 14.91
C LYS A 135 5.58 5.39 14.13
N ARG A 136 5.44 4.46 13.19
CA ARG A 136 4.17 4.25 12.47
C ARG A 136 3.14 3.58 13.41
N LEU A 137 1.87 3.98 13.28
CA LEU A 137 0.78 3.47 14.12
C LEU A 137 0.55 1.95 13.99
N THR A 138 0.63 1.40 12.77
CA THR A 138 0.32 -0.03 12.52
C THR A 138 1.52 -0.88 12.12
N HIS A 139 2.49 -0.31 11.39
CA HIS A 139 3.68 -1.01 10.89
C HIS A 139 4.94 -0.27 11.33
N PRO A 140 5.38 -0.39 12.60
CA PRO A 140 6.59 0.27 13.11
C PRO A 140 7.80 0.00 12.22
N ASN A 141 8.75 0.95 12.18
CA ASN A 141 9.90 0.92 11.27
C ASN A 141 9.47 0.64 9.82
N GLY A 142 8.57 1.47 9.31
CA GLY A 142 7.85 1.16 8.09
C GLY A 142 7.33 2.38 7.35
N TRP A 143 6.56 2.08 6.31
CA TRP A 143 6.05 3.05 5.36
C TRP A 143 4.54 3.07 5.37
N MET A 144 3.97 4.18 4.91
CA MET A 144 2.53 4.32 4.76
C MET A 144 2.21 5.34 3.67
N ALA A 145 1.24 5.01 2.82
CA ALA A 145 0.78 5.84 1.72
C ALA A 145 -0.74 5.73 1.53
N LEU A 146 -1.33 6.72 0.87
CA LEU A 146 -2.68 6.69 0.32
C LEU A 146 -2.60 6.41 -1.17
N LEU A 147 -3.26 5.34 -1.60
CA LEU A 147 -3.30 4.91 -2.99
C LEU A 147 -4.71 5.16 -3.54
N PRO A 148 -4.86 5.94 -4.63
CA PRO A 148 -6.10 5.97 -5.39
C PRO A 148 -6.47 4.55 -5.89
N ASN A 149 -7.73 4.18 -5.74
CA ASN A 149 -8.27 2.90 -6.20
C ASN A 149 -8.21 2.77 -7.74
N ALA A 150 -8.35 1.53 -8.22
CA ALA A 150 -8.45 1.18 -9.64
C ALA A 150 -7.27 1.69 -10.49
N ASN A 151 -6.08 1.73 -9.89
CA ASN A 151 -4.85 2.18 -10.53
C ASN A 151 -3.75 1.13 -10.44
N SER A 152 -2.82 1.24 -11.38
CA SER A 152 -1.58 0.47 -11.40
C SER A 152 -0.43 1.33 -10.89
N PHE A 153 0.30 0.81 -9.92
CA PHE A 153 1.41 1.50 -9.28
C PHE A 153 2.71 0.74 -9.51
N ASN A 154 3.70 1.43 -10.09
CA ASN A 154 5.08 0.99 -9.98
C ASN A 154 5.61 1.37 -8.59
N TRP A 155 6.21 0.40 -7.92
CA TRP A 155 6.75 0.54 -6.58
C TRP A 155 8.21 0.11 -6.59
N TYR A 156 9.11 1.00 -6.16
CA TYR A 156 10.51 0.63 -5.96
C TYR A 156 11.15 1.40 -4.80
N PHE A 157 12.28 0.91 -4.31
CA PHE A 157 13.07 1.58 -3.28
C PHE A 157 14.06 2.54 -3.95
N ARG A 158 14.09 3.79 -3.49
CA ARG A 158 14.97 4.83 -4.03
C ARG A 158 16.44 4.44 -3.82
N ASN A 159 17.27 4.68 -4.85
CA ASN A 159 18.70 4.39 -4.85
C ASN A 159 18.98 2.91 -4.52
N VAL A 160 18.26 2.02 -5.20
CA VAL A 160 18.50 0.57 -5.18
C VAL A 160 18.53 0.11 -6.63
N ASP A 161 19.75 -0.07 -7.14
CA ASP A 161 19.96 -0.36 -8.56
C ASP A 161 19.69 -1.84 -8.90
N PHE A 162 19.85 -2.72 -7.90
CA PHE A 162 19.70 -4.17 -8.07
C PHE A 162 18.76 -4.76 -7.02
N ILE A 163 17.67 -5.36 -7.50
CA ILE A 163 16.71 -6.11 -6.68
C ILE A 163 16.47 -7.46 -7.35
N THR A 164 17.12 -8.47 -6.80
CA THR A 164 16.95 -9.87 -7.22
C THR A 164 16.00 -10.61 -6.27
N ASN A 165 16.15 -10.35 -4.97
CA ASN A 165 15.31 -10.92 -3.92
C ASN A 165 14.65 -9.77 -3.17
N ILE A 166 13.34 -9.85 -2.98
CA ILE A 166 12.56 -8.87 -2.22
C ILE A 166 11.47 -9.55 -1.41
N SER A 167 11.35 -9.15 -0.16
CA SER A 167 10.19 -9.50 0.67
C SER A 167 9.74 -8.33 1.53
N TYR A 168 8.47 -8.31 1.89
CA TYR A 168 7.91 -7.42 2.92
C TYR A 168 6.54 -7.91 3.37
N THR A 169 6.09 -7.41 4.52
CA THR A 169 4.73 -7.60 5.01
C THR A 169 3.96 -6.29 4.86
N SER A 170 2.78 -6.34 4.24
CA SER A 170 1.93 -5.17 4.04
C SER A 170 0.46 -5.43 4.29
N THR A 171 -0.25 -4.36 4.65
CA THR A 171 -1.70 -4.33 4.72
C THR A 171 -2.24 -3.17 3.89
N PHE A 172 -3.20 -3.51 3.05
CA PHE A 172 -4.01 -2.62 2.25
C PHE A 172 -5.37 -2.49 2.94
N TYR A 173 -5.69 -1.32 3.47
CA TYR A 173 -6.88 -1.09 4.29
C TYR A 173 -8.02 -0.46 3.48
N GLY A 174 -9.25 -0.78 3.88
CA GLY A 174 -10.44 -0.08 3.43
C GLY A 174 -10.88 -0.46 2.01
N PHE A 175 -10.70 -1.71 1.60
CA PHE A 175 -11.20 -2.23 0.33
C PHE A 175 -12.67 -2.64 0.44
N LYS A 176 -13.50 -2.12 -0.47
CA LYS A 176 -14.80 -2.75 -0.79
C LYS A 176 -14.60 -3.94 -1.73
N SER A 177 -15.66 -4.71 -1.96
CA SER A 177 -15.64 -5.88 -2.84
C SER A 177 -15.13 -5.59 -4.25
N GLU A 178 -15.47 -4.41 -4.76
CA GLU A 178 -15.19 -3.91 -6.10
C GLU A 178 -13.83 -3.19 -6.23
N ASP A 179 -13.20 -2.90 -5.09
CA ASP A 179 -11.96 -2.14 -5.07
C ASP A 179 -10.75 -3.04 -5.37
N TYR A 180 -9.77 -2.47 -6.06
CA TYR A 180 -8.54 -3.13 -6.43
C TYR A 180 -7.41 -2.13 -6.72
N VAL A 181 -6.17 -2.59 -6.53
CA VAL A 181 -4.97 -1.93 -7.04
C VAL A 181 -4.05 -2.98 -7.64
N MET A 182 -3.28 -2.59 -8.65
CA MET A 182 -2.20 -3.41 -9.19
C MET A 182 -0.87 -2.84 -8.75
N ILE A 183 0.02 -3.69 -8.26
CA ILE A 183 1.35 -3.30 -7.82
C ILE A 183 2.37 -3.98 -8.71
N SER A 184 3.28 -3.19 -9.27
CA SER A 184 4.35 -3.65 -10.12
C SER A 184 5.71 -3.39 -9.48
N HIS A 185 6.58 -4.40 -9.51
CA HIS A 185 7.98 -4.32 -9.12
C HIS A 185 8.85 -4.66 -10.33
N ASN A 186 9.74 -3.74 -10.69
CA ASN A 186 10.77 -4.02 -11.68
C ASN A 186 11.96 -4.70 -11.00
N LEU A 187 12.27 -5.93 -11.41
CA LEU A 187 13.34 -6.73 -10.84
C LEU A 187 14.53 -6.76 -11.79
N THR A 188 15.72 -7.00 -11.26
CA THR A 188 16.94 -7.04 -12.09
C THR A 188 17.24 -8.40 -12.68
N GLN A 189 16.60 -9.46 -12.18
CA GLN A 189 16.74 -10.81 -12.69
C GLN A 189 15.43 -11.58 -12.53
N GLN A 190 15.26 -12.64 -13.31
CA GLN A 190 14.10 -13.54 -13.21
C GLN A 190 14.14 -14.29 -11.87
N PRO A 191 13.10 -14.18 -11.02
CA PRO A 191 12.96 -14.97 -9.81
C PRO A 191 12.51 -16.40 -10.11
N ASP A 192 12.86 -17.34 -9.22
CA ASP A 192 12.39 -18.73 -9.29
C ASP A 192 11.08 -18.93 -8.52
N MET A 193 10.86 -18.13 -7.47
CA MET A 193 9.73 -18.28 -6.56
C MET A 193 9.00 -16.95 -6.37
N PHE A 194 7.66 -17.05 -6.38
CA PHE A 194 6.74 -15.94 -6.17
C PHE A 194 5.70 -16.31 -5.11
N GLN A 195 5.58 -15.48 -4.10
CA GLN A 195 4.52 -15.55 -3.11
C GLN A 195 4.00 -14.13 -2.87
N ILE A 196 2.69 -13.94 -3.07
CA ILE A 196 2.03 -12.64 -2.88
C ILE A 196 1.21 -12.65 -1.60
N ILE A 197 0.14 -13.46 -1.57
CA ILE A 197 -0.64 -13.76 -0.37
C ILE A 197 -0.49 -15.22 0.05
N ASP A 198 -0.19 -16.07 -0.94
CA ASP A 198 0.15 -17.48 -0.85
C ASP A 198 1.02 -17.85 -2.06
N VAL A 199 1.45 -19.11 -2.12
CA VAL A 199 2.15 -19.67 -3.27
C VAL A 199 1.11 -20.21 -4.26
N ARG A 200 1.12 -19.68 -5.48
CA ARG A 200 0.24 -20.10 -6.58
C ARG A 200 0.93 -19.89 -7.92
N ASN A 201 0.41 -20.55 -8.95
CA ASN A 201 0.87 -20.34 -10.33
C ASN A 201 0.51 -18.93 -10.81
N GLY A 202 1.42 -18.32 -11.56
CA GLY A 202 1.21 -17.03 -12.20
C GLY A 202 0.24 -17.11 -13.36
N SER A 203 -0.39 -15.98 -13.65
CA SER A 203 -1.19 -15.76 -14.87
C SER A 203 -0.27 -15.77 -16.09
N THR A 204 -0.75 -16.31 -17.21
CA THR A 204 -0.09 -16.24 -18.51
C THR A 204 -0.42 -14.94 -19.26
N GLU A 205 -1.52 -14.29 -18.88
CA GLU A 205 -1.99 -13.03 -19.46
C GLU A 205 -1.87 -11.89 -18.47
N LEU A 206 -1.89 -10.65 -18.99
CA LEU A 206 -1.93 -9.45 -18.17
C LEU A 206 -3.14 -9.47 -17.23
N LEU A 207 -2.91 -9.02 -16.00
CA LEU A 207 -3.96 -9.01 -14.99
C LEU A 207 -5.04 -7.99 -15.33
N THR A 208 -6.28 -8.38 -15.12
CA THR A 208 -7.43 -7.47 -15.15
C THR A 208 -8.28 -7.70 -13.91
N TYR A 209 -8.93 -6.65 -13.42
CA TYR A 209 -9.81 -6.81 -12.27
C TYR A 209 -10.92 -7.84 -12.51
N ASN A 210 -11.51 -7.89 -13.71
CA ASN A 210 -12.65 -8.77 -13.98
C ASN A 210 -12.25 -10.26 -14.02
N ASN A 211 -11.12 -10.59 -14.65
CA ASN A 211 -10.73 -11.98 -14.88
C ASN A 211 -9.84 -12.56 -13.76
N ASN A 212 -9.32 -11.72 -12.87
CA ASN A 212 -8.43 -12.15 -11.80
C ASN A 212 -9.03 -11.96 -10.41
N THR A 213 -8.43 -12.62 -9.44
CA THR A 213 -8.79 -12.60 -8.02
C THR A 213 -7.65 -12.06 -7.16
N ASN A 214 -7.95 -11.73 -5.91
CA ASN A 214 -6.94 -11.23 -4.98
C ASN A 214 -5.74 -12.19 -4.87
N GLY A 215 -4.53 -11.64 -5.02
CA GLY A 215 -3.27 -12.38 -4.95
C GLY A 215 -2.80 -12.99 -6.28
N ASP A 216 -3.58 -12.89 -7.35
CA ASP A 216 -3.12 -13.29 -8.67
C ASP A 216 -1.98 -12.37 -9.14
N TRP A 217 -1.02 -12.95 -9.83
CA TRP A 217 0.19 -12.26 -10.27
C TRP A 217 0.55 -12.67 -11.70
N TYR A 218 1.24 -11.77 -12.39
CA TYR A 218 1.76 -11.93 -13.74
C TYR A 218 3.21 -11.48 -13.75
N PHE A 219 4.08 -12.22 -14.43
CA PHE A 219 5.47 -11.86 -14.60
C PHE A 219 5.75 -11.63 -16.10
N ASN A 220 6.29 -10.46 -16.42
CA ASN A 220 6.71 -10.14 -17.78
C ASN A 220 8.22 -10.43 -17.91
N ASP A 221 8.56 -11.48 -18.64
CA ASP A 221 9.96 -11.88 -18.86
C ASP A 221 10.76 -10.84 -19.64
N ASN A 222 10.11 -10.10 -20.56
CA ASN A 222 10.80 -9.11 -21.40
C ASN A 222 11.24 -7.88 -20.59
N THR A 223 10.45 -7.48 -19.59
CA THR A 223 10.74 -6.31 -18.74
C THR A 223 11.17 -6.69 -17.33
N THR A 224 11.30 -7.99 -17.04
CA THR A 224 11.60 -8.55 -15.71
C THR A 224 10.69 -7.96 -14.61
N THR A 225 9.42 -7.73 -14.96
CA THR A 225 8.47 -7.01 -14.09
C THR A 225 7.43 -7.95 -13.52
N LEU A 226 7.36 -8.03 -12.19
CA LEU A 226 6.28 -8.68 -11.47
C LEU A 226 5.14 -7.69 -11.28
N THR A 227 3.92 -8.06 -11.68
CA THR A 227 2.69 -7.33 -11.34
C THR A 227 1.77 -8.25 -10.55
N TYR A 228 1.19 -7.77 -9.46
CA TYR A 228 0.20 -8.53 -8.70
C TYR A 228 -1.04 -7.70 -8.35
N LEU A 229 -2.18 -8.37 -8.25
CA LEU A 229 -3.48 -7.77 -7.96
C LEU A 229 -3.80 -7.87 -6.46
N VAL A 230 -4.07 -6.73 -5.85
CA VAL A 230 -4.66 -6.65 -4.51
C VAL A 230 -6.10 -6.18 -4.66
N SER A 231 -7.07 -6.94 -4.15
CA SER A 231 -8.48 -6.57 -4.25
C SER A 231 -9.26 -6.93 -3.00
N GLY A 232 -10.44 -6.33 -2.86
CA GLY A 232 -11.42 -6.69 -1.84
C GLY A 232 -12.31 -7.87 -2.23
N LYS A 233 -12.08 -8.52 -3.38
CA LYS A 233 -12.81 -9.73 -3.78
C LYS A 233 -12.61 -10.82 -2.73
N ARG A 234 -13.68 -11.19 -2.04
CA ARG A 234 -13.68 -12.26 -1.04
C ARG A 234 -14.40 -13.49 -1.57
N LYS A 235 -13.78 -14.67 -1.40
CA LYS A 235 -14.55 -15.92 -1.30
C LYS A 235 -15.31 -15.84 0.03
N ILE A 236 -16.64 -15.90 -0.02
CA ILE A 236 -17.54 -15.65 1.11
C ILE A 236 -17.11 -16.45 2.35
N ARG A 237 -16.47 -15.80 3.31
CA ARG A 237 -16.41 -16.25 4.71
C ARG A 237 -16.79 -15.08 5.59
N ARG A 238 -18.11 -14.93 5.77
CA ARG A 238 -18.69 -14.02 6.76
C ARG A 238 -18.32 -14.53 8.17
N ARG A 239 -17.27 -13.97 8.75
CA ARG A 239 -17.29 -13.70 10.19
C ARG A 239 -17.16 -12.20 10.33
N ALA A 240 -18.29 -11.55 10.63
CA ALA A 240 -18.27 -10.19 11.11
C ALA A 240 -17.45 -10.20 12.40
N VAL A 241 -16.23 -9.67 12.33
CA VAL A 241 -15.44 -9.41 13.54
C VAL A 241 -16.09 -8.21 14.20
N ALA A 242 -16.61 -8.39 15.41
CA ALA A 242 -17.17 -7.31 16.20
C ALA A 242 -16.12 -6.18 16.32
N GLY A 243 -16.51 -4.95 15.96
CA GLY A 243 -15.64 -3.76 16.03
C GLY A 243 -15.26 -3.11 14.69
N MET A 244 -15.69 -3.64 13.54
CA MET A 244 -15.50 -2.96 12.25
C MET A 244 -16.62 -1.92 12.02
N LEU A 245 -16.26 -0.63 11.97
CA LEU A 245 -17.20 0.49 11.80
C LEU A 245 -17.99 0.45 10.46
N ASP A 246 -17.43 -0.22 9.45
CA ASP A 246 -18.10 -0.49 8.18
C ASP A 246 -17.84 -1.93 7.76
N THR A 247 -18.90 -2.75 7.75
CA THR A 247 -18.84 -4.18 7.42
C THR A 247 -18.60 -4.46 5.94
N ALA A 248 -18.78 -3.44 5.07
CA ALA A 248 -18.47 -3.53 3.65
C ALA A 248 -16.97 -3.35 3.36
N LEU A 249 -16.22 -2.76 4.31
CA LEU A 249 -14.79 -2.56 4.16
C LEU A 249 -14.01 -3.77 4.65
N SER A 250 -12.85 -3.98 4.01
CA SER A 250 -11.96 -5.08 4.29
C SER A 250 -10.51 -4.64 4.24
N ASN A 251 -9.68 -5.33 5.03
CA ASN A 251 -8.23 -5.20 4.93
C ASN A 251 -7.71 -6.43 4.20
N THR A 252 -6.76 -6.21 3.30
CA THR A 252 -6.08 -7.26 2.55
C THR A 252 -4.61 -7.25 2.93
N ASN A 253 -4.13 -8.38 3.46
CA ASN A 253 -2.72 -8.56 3.80
C ASN A 253 -1.98 -9.18 2.62
N VAL A 254 -0.76 -8.71 2.39
CA VAL A 254 0.18 -9.23 1.39
C VAL A 254 1.50 -9.51 2.09
N ASN A 255 2.00 -10.72 1.90
CA ASN A 255 3.30 -11.16 2.39
C ASN A 255 4.14 -11.46 1.15
N LEU A 256 4.70 -10.41 0.56
CA LEU A 256 5.50 -10.55 -0.65
C LEU A 256 6.77 -11.32 -0.30
N LEU A 257 7.07 -12.37 -1.04
CA LEU A 257 8.33 -13.09 -1.02
C LEU A 257 8.67 -13.51 -2.45
N VAL A 258 9.71 -12.89 -2.99
CA VAL A 258 10.20 -13.11 -4.35
C VAL A 258 11.70 -13.33 -4.28
N TYR A 259 12.18 -14.47 -4.77
CA TYR A 259 13.60 -14.80 -4.68
C TYR A 259 14.05 -15.81 -5.74
N GLN A 260 15.36 -15.82 -5.98
CA GLN A 260 16.05 -16.88 -6.70
C GLN A 260 16.53 -17.97 -5.75
N CYS A 261 16.37 -19.21 -6.19
CA CYS A 261 16.77 -20.39 -5.45
C CYS A 261 18.26 -20.69 -5.66
N TYR A 262 18.93 -21.11 -4.58
CA TYR A 262 20.33 -21.52 -4.67
C TYR A 262 20.51 -22.79 -5.53
N PHE A 263 19.54 -23.71 -5.45
CA PHE A 263 19.52 -24.92 -6.25
C PHE A 263 18.52 -24.81 -7.39
N LYS A 264 18.83 -25.46 -8.52
CA LYS A 264 17.95 -25.55 -9.68
C LYS A 264 16.56 -26.06 -9.25
N ASN A 265 15.50 -25.37 -9.68
CA ASN A 265 14.11 -25.66 -9.33
C ASN A 265 13.82 -25.64 -7.82
N CYS A 266 14.68 -25.01 -7.01
CA CYS A 266 14.53 -24.95 -5.55
C CYS A 266 14.60 -26.33 -4.85
N ILE A 267 15.24 -27.33 -5.47
CA ILE A 267 15.37 -28.69 -4.93
C ILE A 267 16.79 -28.90 -4.39
N PRO A 268 16.98 -29.08 -3.07
CA PRO A 268 18.29 -29.41 -2.50
C PRO A 268 18.83 -30.74 -3.06
N PRO A 269 20.16 -30.88 -3.25
CA PRO A 269 20.76 -32.14 -3.64
C PRO A 269 20.57 -33.18 -2.53
N PRO A 270 20.50 -34.47 -2.88
CA PRO A 270 20.43 -35.53 -1.89
C PRO A 270 21.64 -35.46 -0.94
N PRO A 271 21.47 -35.81 0.34
CA PRO A 271 22.58 -35.80 1.31
C PRO A 271 23.70 -36.75 0.85
N PRO A 272 24.96 -36.44 1.15
CA PRO A 272 26.08 -37.31 0.80
C PRO A 272 25.89 -38.70 1.42
N PRO A 273 26.33 -39.77 0.73
CA PRO A 273 26.22 -41.12 1.26
C PRO A 273 27.00 -41.23 2.59
N PRO A 274 26.53 -42.07 3.54
CA PRO A 274 27.20 -42.24 4.81
C PRO A 274 28.65 -42.71 4.58
N PRO A 275 29.62 -42.22 5.39
CA PRO A 275 31.01 -42.63 5.25
C PRO A 275 31.11 -44.15 5.36
N THR A 276 31.69 -44.78 4.33
CA THR A 276 31.94 -46.21 4.29
C THR A 276 32.83 -46.56 5.48
N LYS A 277 32.32 -47.37 6.43
CA LYS A 277 33.15 -47.86 7.54
C LYS A 277 34.36 -48.57 6.94
N ALA A 278 35.56 -48.12 7.32
CA ALA A 278 36.80 -48.76 6.90
C ALA A 278 36.73 -50.26 7.25
N PRO A 279 37.17 -51.16 6.35
CA PRO A 279 37.16 -52.57 6.63
C PRO A 279 38.01 -52.85 7.88
N THR A 280 37.39 -53.49 8.87
CA THR A 280 38.08 -53.99 10.06
C THR A 280 39.16 -54.97 9.59
N PRO A 281 40.45 -54.78 9.94
CA PRO A 281 41.49 -55.72 9.55
C PRO A 281 41.18 -57.09 10.15
N SER A 282 41.10 -58.10 9.28
CA SER A 282 40.98 -59.49 9.68
C SER A 282 42.24 -59.88 10.45
N LYS A 283 42.09 -60.22 11.74
CA LYS A 283 43.13 -60.92 12.48
C LYS A 283 43.31 -62.29 11.82
N TYR A 284 44.47 -62.51 11.21
CA TYR A 284 44.93 -63.84 10.82
C TYR A 284 45.29 -64.60 12.11
N GLU A 285 44.72 -65.80 12.29
CA GLU A 285 45.19 -66.85 13.21
C GLU A 285 46.41 -67.57 12.63
#